data_AF-A0A7Y4SV75-F1
#
_entry.id   AF-A0A7Y4SV75-F1
#
_cell.length_a   1.000
_cell.length_b   1.000
_cell.length_c   1.000
_cell.angle_alpha   90.00
_cell.angle_beta   90.00
_cell.angle_gamma   90.00
#
_symmetry.space_group_name_H-M   'P 1'
#
loop_
_entity.id
_entity.type
_entity.pdbx_description
1 polymer ?
#
loop_
_entity_poly.entity_id
_entity_poly.type
_entity_poly.pdbx_seq_one_letter_code
_entity_poly.pdbx_strand_id
1 'polypeptide(L)'
;MATCGPPPQPAAPVGNKSGRTVNCVKFQKELPGLDSQPWPGELGKRVYEKVSVQAWKLWEERMKMILNEYRLMPWQKEAQELIGKQMEEFFFGEGAALPPGFVPQQAK
;
A
#
# COMPACT_ATOMS: atom_id res chain seq x y z
N MET A 1 11.91 -30.36 25.40
CA MET A 1 11.16 -30.22 24.12
C MET A 1 10.56 -28.82 24.11
N ALA A 2 11.28 -27.83 23.59
CA ALA A 2 10.81 -26.45 23.55
C ALA A 2 10.00 -26.25 22.27
N THR A 3 8.69 -26.12 22.40
CA THR A 3 7.81 -25.69 21.31
C THR A 3 8.10 -24.23 21.02
N CYS A 4 8.92 -23.97 20.00
CA CYS A 4 9.02 -22.66 19.38
C CYS A 4 7.61 -22.20 18.99
N GLY A 5 7.16 -21.09 19.56
CA GLY A 5 5.88 -20.48 19.23
C GLY A 5 5.82 -20.09 17.74
N PRO A 6 4.60 -20.03 17.15
CA PRO A 6 4.45 -19.68 15.75
C PRO A 6 5.05 -18.30 15.47
N PRO A 7 5.72 -18.09 14.32
CA PRO A 7 6.25 -16.79 13.92
C PRO A 7 5.12 -15.74 13.90
N PRO A 8 5.42 -14.46 14.14
CA PRO A 8 4.43 -13.40 14.11
C PRO A 8 3.74 -13.42 12.74
N GLN A 9 2.46 -13.76 12.75
CA GLN A 9 1.64 -13.82 11.55
C GLN A 9 1.63 -12.42 10.94
N PRO A 10 1.97 -12.25 9.64
CA PRO A 10 1.76 -10.97 8.99
C PRO A 10 0.28 -10.64 9.12
N ALA A 11 -0.01 -9.43 9.64
CA ALA A 11 -1.34 -8.86 9.74
C ALA A 11 -2.15 -9.22 8.50
N ALA A 12 -3.38 -9.71 8.73
CA ALA A 12 -4.23 -10.34 7.73
C ALA A 12 -4.08 -9.68 6.34
N PRO A 13 -3.80 -10.45 5.28
CA PRO A 13 -3.58 -9.86 3.98
C PRO A 13 -4.84 -9.10 3.61
N VAL A 14 -4.71 -7.81 3.29
CA VAL A 14 -5.69 -7.14 2.46
C VAL A 14 -5.85 -8.00 1.22
N GLY A 15 -6.90 -8.81 1.21
CA GLY A 15 -7.11 -9.83 0.21
C GLY A 15 -7.71 -9.24 -1.04
N ASN A 16 -8.06 -10.13 -1.96
CA ASN A 16 -8.98 -9.86 -3.04
C ASN A 16 -10.07 -10.94 -3.03
N LYS A 17 -10.99 -10.85 -2.07
CA LYS A 17 -12.20 -11.68 -1.99
C LYS A 17 -13.28 -11.19 -2.94
N SER A 18 -13.28 -9.91 -3.29
CA SER A 18 -14.30 -9.29 -4.14
C SER A 18 -14.04 -9.45 -5.64
N GLY A 19 -12.91 -10.03 -6.07
CA GLY A 19 -12.59 -10.24 -7.48
C GLY A 19 -12.25 -8.95 -8.25
N ARG A 20 -12.04 -7.83 -7.55
CA ARG A 20 -11.78 -6.53 -8.17
C ARG A 20 -10.39 -6.49 -8.80
N THR A 21 -10.27 -6.09 -10.06
CA THR A 21 -8.99 -5.73 -10.66
C THR A 21 -8.78 -4.22 -10.65
N VAL A 22 -7.53 -3.80 -10.52
CA VAL A 22 -7.10 -2.39 -10.61
C VAL A 22 -5.84 -2.30 -11.46
N ASN A 23 -5.70 -1.20 -12.17
CA ASN A 23 -4.47 -0.88 -12.86
C ASN A 23 -3.45 -0.40 -11.82
N CYS A 24 -2.51 -1.27 -11.46
CA CYS A 24 -1.57 -0.98 -10.40
C CYS A 24 -0.52 0.05 -10.86
N VAL A 25 -0.45 1.22 -10.22
CA VAL A 25 0.54 2.25 -10.58
C VAL A 25 1.99 1.79 -10.45
N LYS A 26 2.27 0.88 -9.51
CA LYS A 26 3.63 0.37 -9.27
C LYS A 26 4.10 -0.64 -10.31
N PHE A 27 3.17 -1.48 -10.80
CA PHE A 27 3.48 -2.57 -11.73
C PHE A 27 2.97 -2.32 -13.16
N GLN A 28 2.20 -1.25 -13.36
CA GLN A 28 1.56 -0.83 -14.61
C GLN A 28 0.79 -1.95 -15.33
N LYS A 29 0.21 -2.87 -14.58
CA LYS A 29 -0.58 -3.99 -15.09
C LYS A 29 -1.83 -4.18 -14.24
N GLU A 30 -2.83 -4.83 -14.83
CA GLU A 30 -4.04 -5.22 -14.10
C GLU A 30 -3.71 -6.31 -13.10
N LEU A 31 -3.98 -6.01 -11.84
CA LEU A 31 -3.77 -6.91 -10.72
C LEU A 31 -4.99 -6.85 -9.80
N PRO A 32 -5.18 -7.88 -8.95
CA PRO A 32 -6.19 -7.84 -7.90
C PRO A 32 -6.00 -6.60 -7.01
N GLY A 33 -7.02 -5.75 -6.94
CA GLY A 33 -7.06 -4.55 -6.12
C GLY A 33 -7.35 -4.83 -4.65
N LEU A 34 -7.19 -3.83 -3.79
CA LEU A 34 -7.60 -3.97 -2.39
C LEU A 34 -9.13 -4.14 -2.30
N ASP A 35 -9.60 -4.98 -1.40
CA ASP A 35 -11.03 -5.13 -1.09
C ASP A 35 -11.59 -3.95 -0.26
N SER A 36 -10.73 -3.22 0.44
CA SER A 36 -11.14 -2.11 1.31
C SER A 36 -10.08 -1.03 1.37
N GLN A 37 -10.52 0.20 1.63
CA GLN A 37 -9.64 1.35 1.77
C GLN A 37 -8.80 1.22 3.06
N PRO A 38 -7.45 1.14 2.95
CA PRO A 38 -6.60 0.87 4.11
C PRO A 38 -6.27 2.12 4.93
N TRP A 39 -6.47 3.31 4.37
CA TRP A 39 -6.12 4.59 4.98
C TRP A 39 -7.28 5.56 4.89
N PRO A 40 -7.61 6.37 5.90
CA PRO A 40 -8.66 7.39 5.78
C PRO A 40 -8.23 8.54 4.85
N GLY A 41 -9.20 9.26 4.30
CA GLY A 41 -8.98 10.44 3.46
C GLY A 41 -8.74 10.15 1.98
N GLU A 42 -8.32 11.17 1.22
CA GLU A 42 -8.15 11.08 -0.24
C GLU A 42 -7.00 10.15 -0.65
N LEU A 43 -5.92 10.13 0.14
CA LEU A 43 -4.77 9.26 -0.09
C LEU A 43 -5.18 7.78 -0.13
N GLY A 44 -5.96 7.33 0.86
CA GLY A 44 -6.42 5.95 0.90
C GLY A 44 -7.41 5.61 -0.22
N LYS A 45 -8.22 6.58 -0.66
CA LYS A 45 -9.08 6.40 -1.82
C LYS A 45 -8.25 6.18 -3.10
N ARG A 46 -7.22 7.00 -3.32
CA ARG A 46 -6.29 6.80 -4.45
C ARG A 46 -5.58 5.45 -4.38
N VAL A 47 -5.10 5.05 -3.20
CA VAL A 47 -4.47 3.74 -3.00
C VAL A 47 -5.46 2.63 -3.34
N TYR A 48 -6.69 2.70 -2.84
CA TYR A 48 -7.73 1.72 -3.14
C TYR A 48 -8.05 1.62 -4.64
N GLU A 49 -7.97 2.72 -5.40
CA GLU A 49 -8.27 2.74 -6.84
C GLU A 49 -7.09 2.35 -7.73
N LYS A 50 -5.85 2.60 -7.28
CA LYS A 50 -4.64 2.53 -8.12
C LYS A 50 -3.59 1.54 -7.63
N VAL A 51 -3.76 0.94 -6.45
CA VAL A 51 -2.79 0.02 -5.85
C VAL A 51 -3.39 -1.38 -5.78
N SER A 52 -2.59 -2.38 -6.14
CA SER A 52 -2.97 -3.79 -6.07
C SER A 52 -2.61 -4.39 -4.71
N VAL A 53 -3.23 -5.53 -4.37
CA VAL A 53 -2.87 -6.34 -3.18
C VAL A 53 -1.38 -6.66 -3.17
N GLN A 54 -0.81 -6.98 -4.33
CA GLN A 54 0.61 -7.30 -4.43
C GLN A 54 1.50 -6.09 -4.10
N ALA A 55 1.14 -4.90 -4.61
CA ALA A 55 1.87 -3.68 -4.33
C ALA A 55 1.67 -3.19 -2.88
N TRP A 56 0.49 -3.46 -2.31
CA TRP A 56 0.19 -3.19 -0.91
C TRP A 56 1.07 -4.01 0.03
N LYS A 57 1.26 -5.31 -0.24
CA LYS A 57 2.16 -6.16 0.56
C LYS A 57 3.59 -5.62 0.62
N LEU A 58 4.12 -5.17 -0.52
CA LEU A 58 5.44 -4.54 -0.58
C LEU A 58 5.50 -3.26 0.28
N TRP A 59 4.42 -2.49 0.28
CA TRP A 59 4.30 -1.31 1.12
C TRP A 59 4.25 -1.64 2.61
N GLU A 60 3.51 -2.69 3.01
CA GLU A 60 3.46 -3.12 4.42
C GLU A 60 4.84 -3.51 4.95
N GLU A 61 5.65 -4.19 4.16
CA GLU A 61 7.03 -4.52 4.53
C GLU A 61 7.91 -3.27 4.67
N ARG A 62 7.79 -2.33 3.72
CA ARG A 62 8.50 -1.04 3.80
C ARG A 62 8.04 -0.22 5.01
N MET A 63 6.75 -0.18 5.32
CA MET A 63 6.19 0.51 6.48
C MET A 63 6.76 -0.05 7.79
N LYS A 64 6.87 -1.38 7.92
CA LYS A 64 7.51 -2.02 9.08
C LYS A 64 8.98 -1.64 9.20
N MET A 65 9.71 -1.61 8.09
CA MET A 65 11.11 -1.18 8.07
C MET A 65 11.25 0.26 8.57
N ILE A 66 10.43 1.18 8.05
CA ILE A 66 10.41 2.59 8.46
C ILE A 66 10.11 2.73 9.95
N LEU A 67 9.05 2.08 10.45
CA LEU A 67 8.70 2.13 11.87
C LEU A 67 9.85 1.63 12.76
N ASN A 68 10.51 0.55 12.36
CA ASN A 68 11.64 -0.01 13.10
C ASN A 68 12.87 0.91 13.08
N GLU A 69 13.18 1.50 11.92
CA GLU A 69 14.36 2.37 11.72
C GLU A 69 14.21 3.68 12.50
N TYR A 70 13.06 4.32 12.40
CA TYR A 70 12.75 5.56 13.13
C TYR A 70 12.34 5.31 14.59
N ARG A 71 12.25 4.04 15.03
CA ARG A 71 11.75 3.62 16.35
C ARG A 71 10.38 4.24 16.68
N LEU A 72 9.55 4.38 15.67
CA LEU A 72 8.22 4.97 15.76
C LEU A 72 7.16 3.91 16.00
N MET A 73 6.05 4.33 16.62
CA MET A 73 4.90 3.48 16.87
C MET A 73 3.74 3.90 15.96
N PRO A 74 2.98 2.96 15.36
CA PRO A 74 2.01 3.27 14.29
C PRO A 74 0.84 4.17 14.71
N TRP A 75 0.59 4.32 16.02
CA TRP A 75 -0.43 5.22 16.56
C TRP A 75 0.08 6.64 16.83
N GLN A 76 1.40 6.88 16.77
CA GLN A 76 1.96 8.21 16.95
C GLN A 76 1.64 9.08 15.73
N LYS A 77 1.29 10.34 15.97
CA LYS A 77 0.96 11.29 14.90
C LYS A 77 2.13 11.44 13.91
N GLU A 78 3.35 11.58 14.43
CA GLU A 78 4.57 11.69 13.61
C GLU A 78 4.78 10.46 12.72
N ALA A 79 4.48 9.27 13.22
CA ALA A 79 4.52 8.04 12.42
C ALA A 79 3.47 8.04 11.32
N GLN A 80 2.24 8.46 11.61
CA GLN A 80 1.17 8.53 10.62
C GLN A 80 1.48 9.54 9.51
N GLU A 81 2.02 10.71 9.86
CA GLU A 81 2.43 11.73 8.90
C GLU A 81 3.61 11.24 8.02
N LEU A 82 4.61 10.61 8.64
CA LEU A 82 5.77 10.06 7.93
C LEU A 82 5.39 8.87 7.03
N ILE A 83 4.56 7.95 7.52
CA ILE A 83 4.02 6.82 6.73
C ILE A 83 3.19 7.37 5.57
N GLY A 84 2.31 8.34 5.80
CA GLY A 84 1.49 8.96 4.76
C GLY A 84 2.34 9.57 3.64
N LYS A 85 3.34 10.37 4.02
CA LYS A 85 4.29 10.99 3.07
C LYS A 85 5.07 9.94 2.30
N GLN A 86 5.64 8.95 3.00
CA GLN A 86 6.43 7.91 2.37
C GLN A 86 5.59 6.97 1.49
N MET A 87 4.30 6.81 1.81
CA MET A 87 3.35 6.05 0.99
C MET A 87 3.06 6.78 -0.32
N GLU A 88 2.78 8.07 -0.22
CA GLU A 88 2.58 8.93 -1.39
C GLU A 88 3.81 8.87 -2.30
N GLU A 89 5.02 9.00 -1.73
CA GLU A 89 6.26 8.91 -2.49
C GLU A 89 6.51 7.51 -3.08
N PHE A 90 6.18 6.45 -2.35
CA PHE A 90 6.40 5.07 -2.80
C PHE A 90 5.51 4.65 -3.98
N PHE A 91 4.25 5.11 -3.98
CA PHE A 91 3.25 4.77 -4.99
C PHE A 91 3.02 5.84 -6.05
N PHE A 92 3.28 7.12 -5.75
CA PHE A 92 2.98 8.26 -6.60
C PHE A 92 4.16 9.25 -6.77
N GLY A 93 5.28 9.03 -6.06
CA GLY A 93 6.50 9.86 -6.19
C GLY A 93 7.34 9.53 -7.44
N GLU A 94 8.61 9.92 -7.42
CA GLU A 94 9.54 9.81 -8.58
C GLU A 94 9.70 8.39 -9.15
N GLY A 95 9.31 7.35 -8.41
CA GLY A 95 9.28 5.96 -8.89
C GLY A 95 7.93 5.49 -9.47
N ALA A 96 6.97 6.39 -9.66
CA ALA A 96 5.61 6.09 -10.13
C ALA A 96 5.20 6.85 -11.40
N ALA A 97 5.99 7.83 -11.83
CA ALA A 97 5.66 8.71 -12.94
C ALA A 97 6.69 8.65 -14.07
N LEU A 98 6.21 8.36 -15.28
CA LEU A 98 6.73 8.85 -16.56
C LEU A 98 5.50 9.10 -17.46
N PRO A 99 5.56 9.97 -18.49
CA PRO A 99 5.68 11.43 -18.56
C PRO A 99 4.29 12.14 -18.55
N PRO A 100 4.21 13.48 -18.67
CA PRO A 100 2.96 14.27 -18.68
C PRO A 100 2.10 14.07 -19.93
N GLY A 101 1.53 12.87 -20.08
CA GLY A 101 0.62 12.53 -21.19
C GLY A 101 -0.28 11.32 -20.94
N PHE A 102 -0.17 10.63 -19.80
CA PHE A 102 -1.01 9.47 -19.52
C PHE A 102 -2.34 9.88 -18.87
N VAL A 103 -3.35 10.07 -19.71
CA VAL A 103 -4.75 10.24 -19.30
C VAL A 103 -5.37 8.83 -19.24
N PRO A 104 -5.61 8.23 -18.05
CA PRO A 104 -6.44 7.04 -18.01
C PRO A 104 -7.86 7.49 -18.36
N GLN A 105 -8.29 7.21 -19.59
CA GLN A 105 -9.67 7.44 -20.01
C GLN A 105 -10.58 6.81 -18.96
N GLN A 106 -11.45 7.63 -18.37
CA GLN A 106 -12.53 7.16 -17.52
C GLN A 106 -13.36 6.19 -18.36
N ALA A 107 -13.28 4.90 -18.02
CA ALA A 107 -14.13 3.89 -18.61
C ALA A 107 -15.54 4.04 -17.99
N LYS A 108 -16.34 4.86 -18.68
CA LYS A 108 -17.81 4.88 -18.82
C LYS A 108 -18.69 5.10 -17.60
#